data_AF-A0A8D8CPR7-F1
#
_entry.id   AF-A0A8D8CPR7-F1
#
_cell.length_a   1.000
_cell.length_b   1.000
_cell.length_c   1.000
_cell.angle_alpha   90.00
_cell.angle_beta   90.00
_cell.angle_gamma   90.00
#
_symmetry.space_group_name_H-M   'P 1'
#
loop_
_entity.id
_entity.type
_entity.pdbx_description
1 polymer ?
#
loop_
_entity_poly.entity_id
_entity_poly.type
_entity_poly.pdbx_seq_one_letter_code
_entity_poly.pdbx_strand_id
1 'polypeptide(L)'
;MHEFYKLFAKIGVYLTVLVCLVSRASLANEIELPKNFVASSSHTNNWAVLVDTSRFWFNYRHIANVLSVYRSVKRLGIPDSQILLMVADDMACNPRNPRPATVFNNANQHINVYGADVEVDYRGYEVTVENFVRLLTGRNENGTARSKRLLSDAGSNVLIYLTGHGGDGFLKFQDSEEITNQELADAIEQMWQKQRYNELFFMIDTCQAASMYEKFYSPNILAVASSLVGEDSLSHHVDPAIGVYIIDRYTYYALEFLEKVEVNSKKTMGEFLSVCPKRVCISTVGVRKDLYPKDPHKVPITDFFGSIRPTEISSSVVNVTLSTIPEEHFTPEPISKPNPALFYEQFPSKLFD
;
A
#
# COMPACT_ATOMS: atom_id res chain seq x y z
N MET A 1 -3.15 -33.95 56.60
CA MET A 1 -2.50 -32.86 55.81
C MET A 1 -1.38 -33.36 54.89
N HIS A 2 -0.55 -34.33 55.30
CA HIS A 2 0.62 -34.75 54.51
C HIS A 2 0.29 -35.58 53.26
N GLU A 3 -0.78 -36.40 53.30
CA GLU A 3 -1.19 -37.23 52.16
C GLU A 3 -1.88 -36.43 51.03
N PHE A 4 -2.53 -35.31 51.35
CA PHE A 4 -3.11 -34.41 50.35
C PHE A 4 -2.04 -33.72 49.50
N TYR A 5 -0.89 -33.37 50.08
CA TYR A 5 0.22 -32.73 49.36
C TYR A 5 0.87 -33.66 48.33
N LYS A 6 0.96 -34.96 48.64
CA LYS A 6 1.52 -35.97 47.71
C LYS A 6 0.62 -36.18 46.49
N LEU A 7 -0.70 -36.07 46.66
CA LEU A 7 -1.66 -36.22 45.57
C LEU A 7 -1.60 -35.01 44.61
N PHE A 8 -1.54 -33.79 45.15
CA PHE A 8 -1.38 -32.57 44.33
C PHE A 8 -0.04 -32.52 43.59
N ALA A 9 1.06 -32.96 44.22
CA ALA A 9 2.36 -33.04 43.56
C ALA A 9 2.35 -34.05 42.39
N LYS A 10 1.69 -35.21 42.55
CA LYS A 10 1.54 -36.19 41.46
C LYS A 10 0.69 -35.63 40.31
N ILE A 11 -0.43 -34.98 40.61
CA ILE A 11 -1.31 -34.38 39.58
C ILE A 11 -0.58 -33.27 38.81
N GLY A 12 0.21 -32.43 39.49
CA GLY A 12 1.02 -31.38 38.86
C GLY A 12 2.08 -31.92 37.89
N VAL A 13 2.70 -33.06 38.22
CA VAL A 13 3.67 -33.75 37.35
C VAL A 13 2.97 -34.35 36.12
N TYR A 14 1.79 -34.96 36.27
CA TYR A 14 1.05 -35.48 35.12
C TYR A 14 0.52 -34.37 34.21
N LEU A 15 0.10 -33.23 34.77
CA LEU A 15 -0.37 -32.10 33.99
C LEU A 15 0.77 -31.41 33.20
N THR A 16 1.96 -31.30 33.79
CA THR A 16 3.14 -30.77 33.08
C THR A 16 3.64 -31.71 31.99
N VAL A 17 3.63 -33.02 32.21
CA VAL A 17 3.96 -34.01 31.16
C VAL A 17 2.94 -33.97 30.02
N LEU A 18 1.64 -33.83 30.33
CA LEU A 18 0.58 -33.72 29.31
C LEU A 18 0.71 -32.42 28.49
N VAL A 19 1.00 -31.28 29.13
CA VAL A 19 1.24 -30.00 28.43
C VAL A 19 2.49 -30.09 27.53
N CYS A 20 3.55 -30.77 27.96
CA CYS A 20 4.75 -31.03 27.14
C CYS A 20 4.50 -32.01 25.98
N LEU A 21 3.56 -32.95 26.12
CA LEU A 21 3.20 -33.88 25.05
C LEU A 21 2.25 -33.24 24.02
N VAL A 22 1.33 -32.38 24.46
CA VAL A 22 0.40 -31.65 23.57
C VAL A 22 1.13 -30.52 22.83
N SER A 23 2.14 -29.88 23.43
CA SER A 23 3.00 -28.90 22.74
C SER A 23 3.94 -29.52 21.70
N ARG A 24 4.14 -30.85 21.72
CA ARG A 24 4.81 -31.57 20.63
C ARG A 24 3.88 -32.02 19.50
N ALA A 25 2.57 -31.99 19.70
CA ALA A 25 1.58 -32.49 18.74
C ALA A 25 1.06 -31.42 17.76
N SER A 26 1.52 -30.17 17.86
CA SER A 26 1.20 -29.10 16.91
C SER A 26 2.45 -28.64 16.16
N LEU A 27 3.18 -29.58 15.54
CA LEU A 27 4.07 -29.24 14.45
C LEU A 27 3.20 -29.15 13.19
N ALA A 28 2.79 -27.93 12.84
CA ALA A 28 2.39 -27.66 11.47
C ALA A 28 3.57 -28.07 10.58
N ASN A 29 3.30 -28.82 9.51
CA ASN A 29 4.31 -29.18 8.51
C ASN A 29 4.78 -27.89 7.82
N GLU A 30 5.81 -27.26 8.36
CA GLU A 30 6.55 -26.21 7.66
C GLU A 30 7.47 -26.85 6.63
N ILE A 31 7.40 -26.35 5.39
CA ILE A 31 8.35 -26.70 4.34
C ILE A 31 9.68 -26.03 4.71
N GLU A 32 10.68 -26.82 5.14
CA GLU A 32 12.02 -26.29 5.39
C GLU A 32 12.74 -26.02 4.06
N LEU A 33 12.78 -24.75 3.66
CA LEU A 33 13.60 -24.30 2.54
C LEU A 33 15.07 -24.19 2.96
N PRO A 34 16.04 -24.48 2.06
CA PRO A 34 17.47 -24.30 2.34
C PRO A 34 17.77 -22.85 2.78
N LYS A 35 18.65 -22.68 3.77
CA LYS A 35 19.01 -21.36 4.35
C LYS A 35 19.50 -20.31 3.33
N ASN A 36 19.93 -20.74 2.14
CA ASN A 36 20.43 -19.88 1.07
C ASN A 36 19.36 -19.55 0.00
N PHE A 37 18.17 -20.15 0.10
CA PHE A 37 17.07 -20.00 -0.87
C PHE A 37 16.18 -18.79 -0.57
N VAL A 38 16.27 -18.26 0.66
CA VAL A 38 15.76 -16.94 1.01
C VAL A 38 16.92 -15.97 0.79
N ALA A 39 17.16 -15.59 -0.45
CA ALA A 39 17.97 -14.41 -0.74
C ALA A 39 17.46 -13.27 0.13
N SER A 40 18.38 -12.54 0.78
CA SER A 40 18.09 -11.49 1.76
C SER A 40 17.29 -10.33 1.14
N SER A 41 15.98 -10.49 0.94
CA SER A 41 15.10 -9.34 0.77
C SER A 41 15.12 -8.59 2.10
N SER A 42 15.35 -7.28 2.08
CA SER A 42 15.40 -6.49 3.32
C SER A 42 14.04 -6.39 4.02
N HIS A 43 12.98 -6.92 3.42
CA HIS A 43 11.58 -6.89 3.84
C HIS A 43 10.85 -8.12 3.30
N THR A 44 9.74 -8.54 3.92
CA THR A 44 9.03 -9.82 3.68
C THR A 44 7.72 -9.65 2.91
N ASN A 45 7.11 -8.47 2.98
CA ASN A 45 5.90 -8.14 2.24
C ASN A 45 5.73 -6.61 2.10
N ASN A 46 4.81 -6.19 1.24
CA ASN A 46 4.48 -4.78 1.00
C ASN A 46 3.00 -4.53 1.28
N TRP A 47 2.72 -3.44 1.99
CA TRP A 47 1.37 -2.94 2.24
C TRP A 47 1.20 -1.56 1.62
N ALA A 48 -0.02 -1.24 1.19
CA ALA A 48 -0.38 0.08 0.73
C ALA A 48 -1.58 0.62 1.51
N VAL A 49 -1.49 1.86 1.99
CA VAL A 49 -2.60 2.62 2.58
C VAL A 49 -2.85 3.81 1.66
N LEU A 50 -3.97 3.80 0.96
CA LEU A 50 -4.29 4.75 -0.10
C LEU A 50 -5.54 5.53 0.30
N VAL A 51 -5.43 6.85 0.43
CA VAL A 51 -6.49 7.69 1.00
C VAL A 51 -6.77 8.89 0.10
N ASP A 52 -7.99 8.95 -0.41
CA ASP A 52 -8.62 10.20 -0.85
C ASP A 52 -9.40 10.80 0.32
N THR A 53 -9.08 12.04 0.67
CA THR A 53 -9.69 12.72 1.81
C THR A 53 -10.79 13.70 1.42
N SER A 54 -11.08 13.87 0.13
CA SER A 54 -11.94 14.94 -0.37
C SER A 54 -13.32 14.47 -0.82
N ARG A 55 -14.31 15.35 -0.70
CA ARG A 55 -15.68 15.08 -1.14
C ARG A 55 -16.14 16.09 -2.18
N PHE A 56 -17.31 15.84 -2.77
CA PHE A 56 -17.96 16.66 -3.79
C PHE A 56 -17.38 16.51 -5.19
N TRP A 57 -18.25 16.72 -6.18
CA TRP A 57 -17.97 16.50 -7.60
C TRP A 57 -16.75 17.25 -8.13
N PHE A 58 -16.52 18.48 -7.67
CA PHE A 58 -15.38 19.29 -8.13
C PHE A 58 -14.01 18.72 -7.67
N ASN A 59 -14.01 17.77 -6.74
CA ASN A 59 -12.83 17.06 -6.26
C ASN A 59 -12.66 15.67 -6.89
N TYR A 60 -13.34 15.41 -8.02
CA TYR A 60 -13.24 14.16 -8.78
C TYR A 60 -11.80 13.62 -8.92
N ARG A 61 -10.84 14.51 -9.19
CA ARG A 61 -9.43 14.17 -9.34
C ARG A 61 -8.81 13.43 -8.17
N HIS A 62 -9.19 13.69 -6.92
CA HIS A 62 -8.59 13.01 -5.77
C HIS A 62 -9.01 11.53 -5.70
N ILE A 63 -10.27 11.23 -6.01
CA ILE A 63 -10.75 9.86 -6.19
C ILE A 63 -10.03 9.19 -7.38
N ALA A 64 -9.92 9.89 -8.51
CA ALA A 64 -9.23 9.35 -9.68
C ALA A 64 -7.74 9.07 -9.40
N ASN A 65 -7.06 9.95 -8.67
CA ASN A 65 -5.67 9.80 -8.22
C ASN A 65 -5.49 8.51 -7.40
N VAL A 66 -6.27 8.36 -6.32
CA VAL A 66 -6.12 7.21 -5.39
C VAL A 66 -6.43 5.89 -6.08
N LEU A 67 -7.46 5.85 -6.93
CA LEU A 67 -7.81 4.66 -7.73
C LEU A 67 -6.73 4.31 -8.76
N SER A 68 -6.06 5.31 -9.32
CA SER A 68 -4.95 5.09 -10.26
C SER A 68 -3.71 4.51 -9.57
N VAL A 69 -3.40 4.98 -8.35
CA VAL A 69 -2.30 4.41 -7.54
C VAL A 69 -2.66 2.99 -7.10
N TYR A 70 -3.90 2.76 -6.66
CA TYR A 70 -4.42 1.42 -6.33
C TYR A 70 -4.20 0.44 -7.49
N ARG A 71 -4.60 0.86 -8.70
CA ARG A 71 -4.40 0.06 -9.92
C ARG A 71 -2.93 -0.24 -10.18
N SER A 72 -2.05 0.75 -10.01
CA SER A 72 -0.60 0.59 -10.22
C SER A 72 -0.01 -0.44 -9.27
N VAL A 73 -0.35 -0.35 -7.98
CA VAL A 73 0.08 -1.25 -6.92
C VAL A 73 -0.44 -2.68 -7.15
N LYS A 74 -1.72 -2.81 -7.51
CA LYS A 74 -2.34 -4.11 -7.83
C LYS A 74 -1.72 -4.75 -9.08
N ARG A 75 -1.46 -3.97 -10.12
CA ARG A 75 -0.77 -4.42 -11.36
C ARG A 75 0.66 -4.91 -11.07
N LEU A 76 1.36 -4.28 -10.12
CA LEU A 76 2.69 -4.71 -9.66
C LEU A 76 2.63 -5.86 -8.64
N GLY A 77 1.43 -6.38 -8.36
CA GLY A 77 1.20 -7.67 -7.75
C GLY A 77 0.84 -7.66 -6.27
N ILE A 78 0.74 -6.50 -5.62
CA ILE A 78 0.26 -6.42 -4.23
C ILE A 78 -1.23 -6.83 -4.21
N PRO A 79 -1.62 -7.85 -3.44
CA PRO A 79 -3.01 -8.31 -3.37
C PRO A 79 -3.89 -7.35 -2.57
N ASP A 80 -5.21 -7.36 -2.82
CA ASP A 80 -6.17 -6.49 -2.12
C ASP A 80 -6.15 -6.66 -0.60
N SER A 81 -5.86 -7.87 -0.11
CA SER A 81 -5.67 -8.11 1.32
C SER A 81 -4.53 -7.32 1.97
N GLN A 82 -3.69 -6.67 1.16
CA GLN A 82 -2.56 -5.81 1.56
C GLN A 82 -2.70 -4.36 1.08
N ILE A 83 -3.84 -4.00 0.49
CA ILE A 83 -4.14 -2.63 0.06
C ILE A 83 -5.34 -2.14 0.86
N LEU A 84 -5.15 -1.07 1.63
CA LEU A 84 -6.19 -0.44 2.43
C LEU A 84 -6.63 0.82 1.69
N LEU A 85 -7.82 0.79 1.11
CA LEU A 85 -8.34 1.89 0.29
C LEU A 85 -9.44 2.67 1.03
N MET A 86 -9.21 3.96 1.23
CA MET A 86 -10.16 4.90 1.82
C MET A 86 -10.58 5.93 0.76
N VAL A 87 -11.88 6.00 0.45
CA VAL A 87 -12.44 6.91 -0.56
C VAL A 87 -13.59 7.70 0.07
N ALA A 88 -13.40 9.02 0.19
CA ALA A 88 -14.31 9.88 0.94
C ALA A 88 -15.63 10.18 0.19
N ASP A 89 -15.69 9.99 -1.13
CA ASP A 89 -16.92 10.16 -1.91
C ASP A 89 -16.95 9.27 -3.17
N ASP A 90 -18.13 8.92 -3.65
CA ASP A 90 -18.28 8.00 -4.79
C ASP A 90 -18.60 8.75 -6.09
N MET A 91 -17.56 9.00 -6.88
CA MET A 91 -17.70 9.62 -8.20
C MET A 91 -18.33 8.69 -9.24
N ALA A 92 -18.22 7.37 -9.06
CA ALA A 92 -18.77 6.38 -9.99
C ALA A 92 -20.31 6.32 -9.89
N CYS A 93 -20.86 6.52 -8.68
CA CYS A 93 -22.29 6.57 -8.40
C CYS A 93 -22.87 7.99 -8.34
N ASN A 94 -22.07 9.03 -8.60
CA ASN A 94 -22.54 10.42 -8.52
C ASN A 94 -23.57 10.73 -9.63
N PRO A 95 -24.72 11.39 -9.32
CA PRO A 95 -25.70 11.77 -10.34
C PRO A 95 -25.19 12.71 -11.44
N ARG A 96 -24.08 13.41 -11.19
CA ARG A 96 -23.41 14.27 -12.19
C ARG A 96 -22.53 13.48 -13.15
N ASN A 97 -22.26 12.20 -12.86
CA ASN A 97 -21.46 11.37 -13.73
C ASN A 97 -22.32 10.89 -14.92
N PRO A 98 -22.04 11.33 -16.16
CA PRO A 98 -22.80 10.90 -17.33
C PRO A 98 -22.52 9.44 -17.69
N ARG A 99 -21.53 8.80 -17.05
CA ARG A 99 -21.14 7.40 -17.26
C ARG A 99 -21.13 6.66 -15.92
N PRO A 100 -22.27 6.10 -15.51
CA PRO A 100 -22.39 5.37 -14.25
C PRO A 100 -21.35 4.26 -14.11
N ALA A 101 -20.91 4.00 -12.88
CA ALA A 101 -19.93 2.97 -12.53
C ALA A 101 -18.53 3.15 -13.17
N THR A 102 -18.19 4.36 -13.59
CA THR A 102 -16.88 4.66 -14.18
C THR A 102 -16.19 5.87 -13.57
N VAL A 103 -14.86 5.78 -13.43
CA VAL A 103 -13.98 6.90 -13.09
C VAL A 103 -12.80 6.90 -14.06
N PHE A 104 -12.43 8.06 -14.60
CA PHE A 104 -11.36 8.20 -15.59
C PHE A 104 -10.32 9.22 -15.12
N ASN A 105 -9.05 8.94 -15.38
CA ASN A 105 -7.93 9.80 -14.98
C ASN A 105 -7.22 10.48 -16.17
N ASN A 106 -7.77 10.30 -17.37
CA ASN A 106 -7.27 10.87 -18.61
C ASN A 106 -8.44 11.42 -19.43
N ALA A 107 -8.22 12.54 -20.13
CA ALA A 107 -9.27 13.25 -20.88
C ALA A 107 -9.89 12.39 -21.99
N ASN A 108 -9.12 11.48 -22.58
CA ASN A 108 -9.59 10.55 -23.61
C ASN A 108 -10.25 9.29 -23.01
N GLN A 109 -10.34 9.20 -21.69
CA GLN A 109 -11.06 8.14 -20.96
C GLN A 109 -10.62 6.73 -21.35
N HIS A 110 -9.32 6.57 -21.60
CA HIS A 110 -8.76 5.30 -22.07
C HIS A 110 -9.00 4.15 -21.07
N ILE A 111 -9.00 4.44 -19.76
CA ILE A 111 -9.18 3.44 -18.70
C ILE A 111 -10.15 3.91 -17.63
N ASN A 112 -11.13 3.05 -17.35
CA ASN A 112 -11.92 3.13 -16.14
C ASN A 112 -11.08 2.63 -14.95
N VAL A 113 -10.65 3.55 -14.08
CA VAL A 113 -9.85 3.24 -12.87
C VAL A 113 -10.69 2.72 -11.70
N TYR A 114 -12.02 2.86 -11.76
CA TYR A 114 -12.92 2.25 -10.77
C TYR A 114 -13.13 0.76 -11.06
N GLY A 115 -13.32 0.39 -12.34
CA GLY A 115 -13.39 -1.01 -12.78
C GLY A 115 -14.38 -1.89 -12.00
N ALA A 116 -14.28 -3.21 -12.17
CA ALA A 116 -15.05 -4.19 -11.39
C ALA A 116 -14.24 -4.79 -10.22
N ASP A 117 -12.98 -4.37 -10.08
CA ASP A 117 -11.94 -5.07 -9.32
C ASP A 117 -11.30 -4.16 -8.25
N VAL A 118 -12.03 -3.10 -7.85
CA VAL A 118 -11.61 -2.20 -6.77
C VAL A 118 -12.32 -2.59 -5.48
N GLU A 119 -11.54 -2.93 -4.46
CA GLU A 119 -12.02 -3.14 -3.11
C GLU A 119 -11.84 -1.87 -2.29
N VAL A 120 -12.94 -1.15 -2.02
CA VAL A 120 -12.91 0.01 -1.12
C VAL A 120 -13.24 -0.42 0.30
N ASP A 121 -12.28 -0.27 1.22
CA ASP A 121 -12.40 -0.65 2.62
C ASP A 121 -13.19 0.37 3.42
N TYR A 122 -12.82 1.65 3.35
CA TYR A 122 -13.50 2.74 4.05
C TYR A 122 -14.20 3.65 3.04
N ARG A 123 -15.53 3.76 3.15
CA ARG A 123 -16.36 4.47 2.17
C ARG A 123 -17.05 5.66 2.81
N GLY A 124 -17.02 6.79 2.12
CA GLY A 124 -17.84 7.94 2.49
C GLY A 124 -17.55 8.41 3.90
N TYR A 125 -18.57 8.36 4.76
CA TYR A 125 -18.50 8.80 6.16
C TYR A 125 -17.50 8.01 7.02
N GLU A 126 -17.03 6.84 6.58
CA GLU A 126 -15.99 6.10 7.30
C GLU A 126 -14.59 6.70 7.12
N VAL A 127 -14.38 7.61 6.16
CA VAL A 127 -13.08 8.25 5.90
C VAL A 127 -12.88 9.44 6.84
N THR A 128 -12.64 9.17 8.11
CA THR A 128 -12.40 10.18 9.16
C THR A 128 -10.94 10.18 9.59
N VAL A 129 -10.51 11.29 10.22
CA VAL A 129 -9.17 11.35 10.82
C VAL A 129 -8.99 10.25 11.86
N GLU A 130 -10.02 10.02 12.67
CA GLU A 130 -10.03 8.97 13.69
C GLU A 130 -9.81 7.57 13.10
N ASN A 131 -10.54 7.19 12.06
CA ASN A 131 -10.39 5.87 11.46
C ASN A 131 -9.03 5.70 10.79
N PHE A 132 -8.51 6.75 10.15
CA PHE A 132 -7.17 6.73 9.55
C PHE A 132 -6.08 6.54 10.62
N VAL A 133 -6.11 7.32 11.71
CA VAL A 133 -5.15 7.18 12.82
C VAL A 133 -5.28 5.83 13.51
N ARG A 134 -6.50 5.32 13.71
CA ARG A 134 -6.75 3.98 14.28
C ARG A 134 -6.21 2.87 13.38
N LEU A 135 -6.34 3.00 12.05
CA LEU A 135 -5.78 2.06 11.08
C LEU A 135 -4.25 1.97 11.23
N LEU A 136 -3.57 3.12 11.19
CA LEU A 136 -2.11 3.20 11.32
C LEU A 136 -1.64 2.66 12.68
N THR A 137 -2.24 3.14 13.78
CA THR A 137 -1.86 2.74 15.14
C THR A 137 -2.38 1.37 15.55
N GLY A 138 -3.30 0.77 14.75
CA GLY A 138 -3.95 -0.55 14.96
C GLY A 138 -4.77 -0.62 16.22
N ARG A 139 -5.30 0.53 16.65
CA ARG A 139 -6.28 0.63 17.73
C ARG A 139 -7.67 0.39 17.14
N ASN A 140 -7.88 -0.85 16.69
CA ASN A 140 -9.14 -1.28 16.09
C ASN A 140 -10.16 -1.63 17.16
N GLU A 141 -11.43 -1.42 16.88
CA GLU A 141 -12.53 -1.84 17.75
C GLU A 141 -12.74 -3.36 17.71
N ASN A 142 -13.40 -3.89 18.74
CA ASN A 142 -13.78 -5.29 18.76
C ASN A 142 -14.74 -5.58 17.60
N GLY A 143 -14.41 -6.56 16.76
CA GLY A 143 -15.21 -6.91 15.59
C GLY A 143 -14.88 -6.17 14.30
N THR A 144 -13.89 -5.24 14.28
CA THR A 144 -13.42 -4.65 13.01
C THR A 144 -13.02 -5.76 12.03
N ALA A 145 -13.56 -5.72 10.80
CA ALA A 145 -13.27 -6.72 9.78
C ALA A 145 -11.78 -6.79 9.43
N ARG A 146 -11.28 -7.96 9.01
CA ARG A 146 -9.87 -8.14 8.64
C ARG A 146 -9.43 -7.19 7.51
N SER A 147 -10.28 -6.96 6.51
CA SER A 147 -10.00 -6.04 5.40
C SER A 147 -9.82 -4.59 5.85
N LYS A 148 -10.38 -4.21 7.01
CA LYS A 148 -10.23 -2.87 7.61
C LYS A 148 -9.07 -2.80 8.62
N ARG A 149 -8.05 -3.64 8.47
CA ARG A 149 -6.92 -3.69 9.41
C ARG A 149 -5.61 -3.75 8.63
N LEU A 150 -4.72 -2.81 8.93
CA LEU A 150 -3.34 -2.86 8.48
C LEU A 150 -2.59 -3.93 9.29
N LEU A 151 -2.38 -5.13 8.73
CA LEU A 151 -1.71 -6.23 9.42
C LEU A 151 -0.20 -6.30 9.12
N SER A 152 0.43 -5.13 8.95
CA SER A 152 1.87 -5.00 8.75
C SER A 152 2.64 -5.26 10.05
N ASP A 153 3.90 -5.67 9.88
CA ASP A 153 4.82 -6.09 10.91
C ASP A 153 6.23 -5.50 10.69
N ALA A 154 7.20 -5.97 11.49
CA ALA A 154 8.58 -5.51 11.49
C ALA A 154 9.33 -5.80 10.18
N GLY A 155 8.82 -6.71 9.34
CA GLY A 155 9.37 -7.05 8.03
C GLY A 155 8.63 -6.38 6.88
N SER A 156 7.56 -5.64 7.14
CA SER A 156 6.69 -5.08 6.11
C SER A 156 7.16 -3.71 5.64
N ASN A 157 7.32 -3.49 4.33
CA ASN A 157 7.40 -2.11 3.84
C ASN A 157 5.99 -1.55 3.63
N VAL A 158 5.76 -0.29 3.99
CA VAL A 158 4.44 0.34 3.94
C VAL A 158 4.48 1.58 3.06
N LEU A 159 3.70 1.57 1.98
CA LEU A 159 3.36 2.77 1.20
C LEU A 159 2.15 3.44 1.84
N ILE A 160 2.27 4.73 2.16
CA ILE A 160 1.13 5.58 2.52
C ILE A 160 1.01 6.65 1.45
N TYR A 161 -0.12 6.67 0.73
CA TYR A 161 -0.44 7.69 -0.26
C TYR A 161 -1.67 8.49 0.17
N LEU A 162 -1.51 9.80 0.33
CA LEU A 162 -2.59 10.72 0.66
C LEU A 162 -2.81 11.72 -0.48
N THR A 163 -4.06 11.93 -0.88
CA THR A 163 -4.44 12.97 -1.85
C THR A 163 -5.68 13.71 -1.37
N GLY A 164 -5.66 15.04 -1.49
CA GLY A 164 -6.74 15.88 -1.00
C GLY A 164 -6.39 17.35 -0.95
N HIS A 165 -7.13 18.08 -0.14
CA HIS A 165 -6.87 19.49 0.16
C HIS A 165 -6.20 19.66 1.50
N GLY A 166 -5.24 20.58 1.58
CA GLY A 166 -4.46 20.82 2.78
C GLY A 166 -3.81 22.19 2.74
N GLY A 167 -2.97 22.46 3.72
CA GLY A 167 -2.23 23.70 3.87
C GLY A 167 -1.04 23.50 4.78
N ASP A 168 -0.51 24.60 5.32
CA ASP A 168 0.65 24.54 6.21
C ASP A 168 0.33 23.75 7.49
N GLY A 169 0.84 22.52 7.55
CA GLY A 169 0.75 21.64 8.71
C GLY A 169 -0.55 20.86 8.87
N PHE A 170 -1.44 20.85 7.87
CA PHE A 170 -2.68 20.07 7.93
C PHE A 170 -3.17 19.52 6.58
N LEU A 171 -3.94 18.43 6.65
CA LEU A 171 -4.69 17.86 5.52
C LEU A 171 -6.16 17.70 5.93
N LYS A 172 -7.08 18.21 5.10
CA LYS A 172 -8.53 18.14 5.35
C LYS A 172 -9.08 16.75 5.04
N PHE A 173 -9.99 16.28 5.89
CA PHE A 173 -10.81 15.09 5.72
C PHE A 173 -12.28 15.49 5.62
N GLN A 174 -12.93 15.05 4.54
CA GLN A 174 -14.34 15.27 4.25
C GLN A 174 -14.81 16.74 4.25
N ASP A 175 -13.90 17.70 4.09
CA ASP A 175 -14.17 19.15 4.20
C ASP A 175 -14.68 19.59 5.60
N SER A 176 -14.53 18.75 6.63
CA SER A 176 -15.03 19.02 7.99
C SER A 176 -13.99 18.83 9.09
N GLU A 177 -13.07 17.88 8.92
CA GLU A 177 -12.02 17.55 9.88
C GLU A 177 -10.65 17.82 9.27
N GLU A 178 -9.62 17.93 10.10
CA GLU A 178 -8.23 18.13 9.66
C GLU A 178 -7.32 17.22 10.47
N ILE A 179 -6.40 16.52 9.80
CA ILE A 179 -5.27 15.87 10.46
C ILE A 179 -4.07 16.81 10.41
N THR A 180 -3.44 17.04 11.55
CA THR A 180 -2.24 17.86 11.63
C THR A 180 -0.98 17.05 11.34
N ASN A 181 0.09 17.72 10.93
CA ASN A 181 1.40 17.09 10.73
C ASN A 181 1.97 16.46 12.02
N GLN A 182 1.63 17.00 13.19
CA GLN A 182 2.00 16.43 14.49
C GLN A 182 1.24 15.14 14.78
N GLU A 183 -0.08 15.11 14.59
CA GLU A 183 -0.88 13.89 14.79
C GLU A 183 -0.44 12.76 13.85
N LEU A 184 -0.11 13.11 12.59
CA LEU A 184 0.41 12.15 11.63
C LEU A 184 1.79 11.62 12.05
N ALA A 185 2.69 12.49 12.51
CA ALA A 185 4.00 12.09 13.03
C ALA A 185 3.86 11.14 14.23
N ASP A 186 2.97 11.45 15.18
CA ASP A 186 2.75 10.64 16.38
C ASP A 186 2.06 9.30 16.06
N ALA A 187 1.24 9.24 15.00
CA ALA A 187 0.66 8.00 14.51
C ALA A 187 1.74 7.09 13.90
N ILE A 188 2.64 7.64 13.08
CA ILE A 188 3.76 6.91 12.48
C ILE A 188 4.77 6.46 13.55
N GLU A 189 5.04 7.28 14.57
CA GLU A 189 5.86 6.88 15.71
C GLU A 189 5.26 5.68 16.44
N GLN A 190 3.95 5.67 16.66
CA GLN A 190 3.30 4.50 17.24
C GLN A 190 3.39 3.26 16.33
N MET A 191 3.41 3.42 15.01
CA MET A 191 3.69 2.29 14.11
C MET A 191 5.11 1.75 14.33
N TRP A 192 6.09 2.64 14.44
CA TRP A 192 7.49 2.27 14.65
C TRP A 192 7.71 1.58 16.00
N GLN A 193 7.20 2.15 17.10
CA GLN A 193 7.30 1.58 18.44
C GLN A 193 6.63 0.20 18.54
N LYS A 194 5.54 -0.01 17.78
CA LYS A 194 4.84 -1.30 17.69
C LYS A 194 5.43 -2.23 16.64
N GLN A 195 6.53 -1.86 15.99
CA GLN A 195 7.22 -2.66 14.98
C GLN A 195 6.29 -3.06 13.83
N ARG A 196 5.60 -2.08 13.24
CA ARG A 196 4.59 -2.28 12.19
C ARG A 196 5.02 -1.85 10.80
N TYR A 197 6.29 -1.46 10.67
CA TYR A 197 6.93 -1.32 9.39
C TYR A 197 8.43 -1.56 9.56
N ASN A 198 9.04 -2.08 8.50
CA ASN A 198 10.48 -2.11 8.28
C ASN A 198 10.94 -0.76 7.69
N GLU A 199 10.32 -0.38 6.56
CA GLU A 199 10.50 0.91 5.89
C GLU A 199 9.15 1.49 5.49
N LEU A 200 9.04 2.81 5.53
CA LEU A 200 7.82 3.53 5.18
C LEU A 200 8.12 4.50 4.04
N PHE A 201 7.32 4.42 2.98
CA PHE A 201 7.31 5.41 1.91
C PHE A 201 6.04 6.26 2.02
N PHE A 202 6.21 7.54 2.37
CA PHE A 202 5.13 8.49 2.51
C PHE A 202 5.05 9.39 1.27
N MET A 203 3.97 9.26 0.51
CA MET A 203 3.70 10.06 -0.69
C MET A 203 2.44 10.89 -0.45
N ILE A 204 2.52 12.20 -0.67
CA ILE A 204 1.36 13.09 -0.45
C ILE A 204 1.20 14.10 -1.59
N ASP A 205 -0.03 14.22 -2.10
CA ASP A 205 -0.41 15.21 -3.11
C ASP A 205 -1.49 16.17 -2.58
N THR A 206 -1.05 17.36 -2.18
CA THR A 206 -1.89 18.47 -1.67
C THR A 206 -1.14 19.79 -1.73
N CYS A 207 -1.82 20.93 -1.56
CA CYS A 207 -1.15 22.21 -1.31
C CYS A 207 -0.30 22.16 -0.03
N GLN A 208 0.86 22.80 -0.07
CA GLN A 208 1.87 22.86 0.99
C GLN A 208 2.25 21.48 1.57
N ALA A 209 2.24 20.45 0.72
CA ALA A 209 2.39 19.05 1.12
C ALA A 209 3.65 18.76 1.94
N ALA A 210 4.77 19.46 1.69
CA ALA A 210 6.01 19.26 2.43
C ALA A 210 5.85 19.48 3.95
N SER A 211 4.97 20.40 4.36
CA SER A 211 4.69 20.68 5.78
C SER A 211 4.21 19.44 6.55
N MET A 212 3.60 18.47 5.86
CA MET A 212 3.00 17.28 6.48
C MET A 212 4.04 16.29 6.99
N TYR A 213 5.23 16.22 6.38
CA TYR A 213 6.28 15.32 6.86
C TYR A 213 7.31 16.01 7.74
N GLU A 214 7.27 17.33 7.92
CA GLU A 214 8.32 18.08 8.64
C GLU A 214 8.47 17.62 10.10
N LYS A 215 7.36 17.20 10.71
CA LYS A 215 7.32 16.72 12.10
C LYS A 215 7.64 15.24 12.22
N PHE A 216 7.93 14.50 11.15
CA PHE A 216 8.34 13.10 11.29
C PHE A 216 9.68 13.01 12.04
N TYR A 217 9.76 12.07 12.98
CA TYR A 217 10.96 11.84 13.79
C TYR A 217 11.30 10.34 13.94
N SER A 218 10.43 9.44 13.46
CA SER A 218 10.68 8.00 13.44
C SER A 218 11.62 7.62 12.30
N PRO A 219 12.47 6.59 12.46
CA PRO A 219 13.44 6.21 11.44
C PRO A 219 12.79 5.42 10.29
N ASN A 220 13.58 5.20 9.25
CA ASN A 220 13.27 4.42 8.05
C ASN A 220 12.10 4.98 7.22
N ILE A 221 11.95 6.30 7.18
CA ILE A 221 10.92 6.98 6.40
C ILE A 221 11.54 7.72 5.22
N LEU A 222 11.15 7.33 4.01
CA LEU A 222 11.34 8.13 2.81
C LEU A 222 10.04 8.88 2.51
N ALA A 223 10.10 10.20 2.34
CA ALA A 223 8.90 10.98 2.07
C ALA A 223 9.02 11.86 0.82
N VAL A 224 7.91 12.03 0.11
CA VAL A 224 7.78 12.90 -1.05
C VAL A 224 6.46 13.66 -1.01
N ALA A 225 6.52 14.94 -1.37
CA ALA A 225 5.41 15.88 -1.37
C ALA A 225 5.30 16.57 -2.73
N SER A 226 4.08 16.78 -3.21
CA SER A 226 3.85 17.43 -4.50
C SER A 226 4.15 18.94 -4.54
N SER A 227 4.19 19.61 -3.39
CA SER A 227 4.57 21.02 -3.27
C SER A 227 5.34 21.32 -1.99
N LEU A 228 6.16 22.39 -2.00
CA LEU A 228 6.83 22.92 -0.81
C LEU A 228 5.89 23.82 0.01
N VAL A 229 6.28 24.13 1.24
CA VAL A 229 5.59 25.13 2.08
C VAL A 229 5.52 26.46 1.36
N GLY A 230 4.34 27.09 1.34
CA GLY A 230 4.07 28.31 0.58
C GLY A 230 3.77 28.12 -0.91
N GLU A 231 3.75 26.88 -1.43
CA GLU A 231 3.36 26.58 -2.82
C GLU A 231 2.08 25.73 -2.87
N ASP A 232 1.20 26.05 -3.82
CA ASP A 232 0.04 25.23 -4.15
C ASP A 232 0.44 23.98 -4.95
N SER A 233 -0.31 22.88 -4.77
CA SER A 233 -0.32 21.78 -5.76
C SER A 233 -1.43 22.07 -6.78
N LEU A 234 -1.21 21.66 -8.02
CA LEU A 234 -2.05 22.05 -9.14
C LEU A 234 -2.62 20.85 -9.86
N SER A 235 -3.85 21.00 -10.33
CA SER A 235 -4.51 20.04 -11.20
C SER A 235 -3.96 20.07 -12.63
N HIS A 236 -4.12 18.97 -13.39
CA HIS A 236 -3.57 18.83 -14.74
C HIS A 236 -4.63 18.88 -15.85
N HIS A 237 -5.48 17.86 -15.96
CA HIS A 237 -6.44 17.71 -17.07
C HIS A 237 -7.84 18.11 -16.65
N VAL A 238 -8.54 18.84 -17.52
CA VAL A 238 -9.99 19.07 -17.42
C VAL A 238 -10.69 18.11 -18.37
N ASP A 239 -11.76 17.46 -17.93
CA ASP A 239 -12.68 16.75 -18.80
C ASP A 239 -13.89 17.65 -19.10
N PRO A 240 -14.04 18.17 -20.33
CA PRO A 240 -15.14 19.05 -20.69
C PRO A 240 -16.52 18.41 -20.56
N ALA A 241 -16.62 17.08 -20.63
CA ALA A 241 -17.90 16.38 -20.52
C ALA A 241 -18.46 16.40 -19.09
N ILE A 242 -17.59 16.46 -18.08
CA ILE A 242 -17.97 16.51 -16.66
C ILE A 242 -17.66 17.84 -15.99
N GLY A 243 -16.93 18.73 -16.67
CA GLY A 243 -16.70 20.12 -16.25
C GLY A 243 -15.74 20.27 -15.07
N VAL A 244 -14.91 19.27 -14.78
CA VAL A 244 -14.01 19.25 -13.61
C VAL A 244 -12.62 18.74 -13.99
N TYR A 245 -11.66 19.01 -13.12
CA TYR A 245 -10.33 18.40 -13.23
C TYR A 245 -10.36 16.93 -12.82
N ILE A 246 -9.63 16.09 -13.55
CA ILE A 246 -9.68 14.63 -13.39
C ILE A 246 -8.41 13.99 -12.82
N ILE A 247 -7.33 14.74 -12.71
CA ILE A 247 -6.07 14.27 -12.13
C ILE A 247 -5.20 15.46 -11.68
N ASP A 248 -4.41 15.27 -10.62
CA ASP A 248 -3.41 16.25 -10.18
C ASP A 248 -2.07 16.08 -10.90
N ARG A 249 -1.31 17.18 -11.03
CA ARG A 249 -0.08 17.20 -11.85
C ARG A 249 0.97 16.24 -11.35
N TYR A 250 1.29 16.30 -10.06
CA TYR A 250 2.30 15.41 -9.48
C TYR A 250 1.90 13.95 -9.65
N THR A 251 0.66 13.63 -9.27
CA THR A 251 0.12 12.28 -9.41
C THR A 251 0.10 11.79 -10.86
N TYR A 252 -0.21 12.64 -11.84
CA TYR A 252 -0.11 12.30 -13.26
C TYR A 252 1.29 11.82 -13.65
N TYR A 253 2.35 12.59 -13.33
CA TYR A 253 3.72 12.22 -13.70
C TYR A 253 4.26 11.03 -12.89
N ALA A 254 3.83 10.89 -11.63
CA ALA A 254 4.12 9.70 -10.83
C ALA A 254 3.52 8.44 -11.47
N LEU A 255 2.26 8.50 -11.90
CA LEU A 255 1.59 7.40 -12.56
C LEU A 255 2.17 7.13 -13.96
N GLU A 256 2.56 8.17 -14.71
CA GLU A 256 3.25 8.02 -16.00
C GLU A 256 4.57 7.24 -15.86
N PHE A 257 5.29 7.44 -14.76
CA PHE A 257 6.46 6.65 -14.42
C PHE A 257 6.10 5.22 -14.03
N LEU A 258 5.12 5.05 -13.13
CA LEU A 258 4.69 3.74 -12.64
C LEU A 258 4.16 2.86 -13.77
N GLU A 259 3.48 3.41 -14.77
CA GLU A 259 3.01 2.66 -15.95
C GLU A 259 4.16 1.94 -16.68
N LYS A 260 5.35 2.53 -16.67
CA LYS A 260 6.59 1.98 -17.28
C LYS A 260 7.36 1.06 -16.33
N VAL A 261 6.81 0.73 -15.17
CA VAL A 261 7.37 -0.21 -14.19
C VAL A 261 6.67 -1.56 -14.37
N GLU A 262 7.49 -2.60 -14.57
CA GLU A 262 7.09 -4.01 -14.49
C GLU A 262 7.60 -4.65 -13.19
N VAL A 263 7.12 -5.86 -12.86
CA VAL A 263 7.47 -6.57 -11.61
C VAL A 263 8.99 -6.83 -11.48
N ASN A 264 9.70 -6.99 -12.60
CA ASN A 264 11.16 -7.20 -12.65
C ASN A 264 11.94 -5.91 -12.99
N SER A 265 11.29 -4.75 -12.89
CA SER A 265 11.88 -3.46 -13.25
C SER A 265 13.08 -3.13 -12.36
N LYS A 266 14.13 -2.58 -12.99
CA LYS A 266 15.32 -2.07 -12.30
C LYS A 266 15.21 -0.58 -11.94
N LYS A 267 14.04 0.02 -12.19
CA LYS A 267 13.78 1.42 -11.85
C LYS A 267 13.86 1.62 -10.33
N THR A 268 14.34 2.78 -9.93
CA THR A 268 14.70 3.07 -8.55
C THR A 268 13.78 4.11 -7.93
N MET A 269 13.72 4.14 -6.60
CA MET A 269 13.06 5.22 -5.85
C MET A 269 13.67 6.58 -6.20
N GLY A 270 14.98 6.67 -6.42
CA GLY A 270 15.65 7.91 -6.82
C GLY A 270 15.17 8.48 -8.15
N GLU A 271 14.90 7.62 -9.14
CA GLU A 271 14.27 8.04 -10.40
C GLU A 271 12.81 8.47 -10.17
N PHE A 272 12.05 7.72 -9.37
CA PHE A 272 10.66 8.05 -9.04
C PHE A 272 10.52 9.41 -8.35
N LEU A 273 11.44 9.75 -7.44
CA LEU A 273 11.46 11.04 -6.74
C LEU A 273 11.73 12.24 -7.67
N SER A 274 12.13 12.00 -8.92
CA SER A 274 12.49 13.04 -9.91
C SER A 274 11.46 13.17 -11.04
N VAL A 275 10.32 12.47 -10.97
CA VAL A 275 9.34 12.36 -12.07
C VAL A 275 8.66 13.66 -12.44
N CYS A 276 8.54 14.60 -11.48
CA CYS A 276 7.81 15.83 -11.68
C CYS A 276 8.69 17.06 -11.39
N PRO A 277 9.61 17.44 -12.30
CA PRO A 277 10.37 18.68 -12.15
C PRO A 277 9.44 19.89 -12.14
N LYS A 278 9.88 20.99 -11.49
CA LYS A 278 9.10 22.23 -11.34
C LYS A 278 8.46 22.75 -12.64
N ARG A 279 9.14 22.56 -13.79
CA ARG A 279 8.63 22.96 -15.11
C ARG A 279 7.29 22.32 -15.49
N VAL A 280 7.02 21.08 -15.06
CA VAL A 280 5.79 20.33 -15.41
C VAL A 280 4.79 20.27 -14.26
N CYS A 281 5.30 20.18 -13.03
CA CYS A 281 4.47 20.23 -11.82
C CYS A 281 3.90 21.61 -11.56
N ILE A 282 4.62 22.67 -11.96
CA ILE A 282 4.31 24.09 -11.65
C ILE A 282 4.37 24.38 -10.13
N SER A 283 4.58 23.35 -9.31
CA SER A 283 5.04 23.35 -7.92
C SER A 283 6.41 22.68 -7.81
N THR A 284 7.07 22.85 -6.68
CA THR A 284 8.35 22.21 -6.37
C THR A 284 8.09 20.94 -5.55
N VAL A 285 8.45 19.78 -6.10
CA VAL A 285 8.36 18.51 -5.36
C VAL A 285 9.34 18.52 -4.21
N GLY A 286 8.83 18.32 -2.99
CA GLY A 286 9.61 18.18 -1.76
C GLY A 286 9.99 16.72 -1.53
N VAL A 287 11.23 16.46 -1.13
CA VAL A 287 11.70 15.11 -0.79
C VAL A 287 12.45 15.16 0.53
N ARG A 288 12.05 14.32 1.48
CA ARG A 288 12.72 14.17 2.78
C ARG A 288 13.43 12.83 2.86
N LYS A 289 14.74 12.86 3.12
CA LYS A 289 15.64 11.68 3.09
C LYS A 289 16.44 11.48 4.38
N ASP A 290 16.46 12.44 5.30
CA ASP A 290 17.24 12.39 6.54
C ASP A 290 16.85 11.24 7.47
N LEU A 291 15.59 10.80 7.40
CA LEU A 291 15.07 9.65 8.15
C LEU A 291 15.24 8.31 7.40
N TYR A 292 15.76 8.31 6.17
CA TYR A 292 15.92 7.11 5.35
C TYR A 292 17.41 6.77 5.16
N PRO A 293 17.92 5.70 5.79
CA PRO A 293 19.36 5.43 5.80
C PRO A 293 19.92 4.94 4.46
N LYS A 294 19.06 4.43 3.56
CA LYS A 294 19.47 3.89 2.25
C LYS A 294 19.52 5.00 1.20
N ASP A 295 20.38 4.81 0.20
CA ASP A 295 20.42 5.66 -1.00
C ASP A 295 19.23 5.33 -1.92
N PRO A 296 18.27 6.25 -2.16
CA PRO A 296 17.11 5.98 -3.00
C PRO A 296 17.47 5.56 -4.43
N HIS A 297 18.65 5.91 -4.95
CA HIS A 297 19.09 5.50 -6.29
C HIS A 297 19.55 4.03 -6.35
N LYS A 298 19.59 3.34 -5.21
CA LYS A 298 19.89 1.89 -5.13
C LYS A 298 18.70 1.07 -4.68
N VAL A 299 17.60 1.71 -4.29
CA VAL A 299 16.39 1.04 -3.82
C VAL A 299 15.45 0.84 -5.01
N PRO A 300 15.10 -0.40 -5.37
CA PRO A 300 14.11 -0.66 -6.41
C PRO A 300 12.75 -0.03 -6.08
N ILE A 301 12.06 0.49 -7.08
CA ILE A 301 10.68 1.01 -6.93
C ILE A 301 9.70 -0.07 -6.44
N THR A 302 9.99 -1.34 -6.76
CA THR A 302 9.19 -2.50 -6.37
C THR A 302 9.23 -2.78 -4.88
N ASP A 303 10.20 -2.24 -4.13
CA ASP A 303 10.28 -2.38 -2.66
C ASP A 303 9.14 -1.67 -1.93
N PHE A 304 8.38 -0.79 -2.61
CA PHE A 304 7.19 -0.13 -2.05
C PHE A 304 5.94 -0.32 -2.91
N PHE A 305 6.07 -0.43 -4.23
CA PHE A 305 4.92 -0.50 -5.14
C PHE A 305 4.60 -1.90 -5.64
N GLY A 306 5.51 -2.88 -5.51
CA GLY A 306 5.34 -4.22 -6.07
C GLY A 306 5.19 -5.31 -5.02
N SER A 307 4.73 -6.49 -5.44
CA SER A 307 4.76 -7.67 -4.57
C SER A 307 6.14 -8.29 -4.53
N ILE A 308 6.58 -8.68 -3.34
CA ILE A 308 7.75 -9.53 -3.19
C ILE A 308 7.37 -10.95 -3.56
N ARG A 309 7.95 -11.45 -4.66
CA ARG A 309 7.91 -12.87 -5.02
C ARG A 309 9.36 -13.33 -5.19
N PRO A 310 10.00 -13.83 -4.12
CA PRO A 310 11.33 -14.42 -4.28
C PRO A 310 11.18 -15.62 -5.21
N THR A 311 11.68 -15.49 -6.43
CA THR A 311 11.64 -16.54 -7.45
C THR A 311 13.08 -16.87 -7.81
N GLU A 312 13.57 -18.01 -7.33
CA GLU A 312 14.86 -18.56 -7.74
C GLU A 312 14.63 -19.62 -8.82
N ILE A 313 15.21 -19.40 -10.00
CA ILE A 313 15.23 -20.40 -11.07
C ILE A 313 16.34 -21.39 -10.74
N SER A 314 15.98 -22.53 -10.15
CA SER A 314 16.94 -23.62 -9.93
C SER A 314 17.17 -24.40 -11.23
N SER A 315 18.44 -24.53 -11.63
CA SER A 315 18.87 -25.44 -12.70
C SER A 315 19.10 -26.88 -12.21
N SER A 316 19.11 -27.09 -10.89
CA SER A 316 19.22 -28.39 -10.24
C SER A 316 17.87 -28.84 -9.67
N VAL A 317 17.68 -30.16 -9.56
CA VAL A 317 16.52 -30.73 -8.87
C VAL A 317 16.57 -30.31 -7.40
N VAL A 318 15.58 -29.55 -6.96
CA VAL A 318 15.41 -29.21 -5.54
C VAL A 318 14.72 -30.41 -4.89
N ASN A 319 15.46 -31.15 -4.06
CA ASN A 319 14.88 -32.22 -3.24
C ASN A 319 14.03 -31.59 -2.14
N VAL A 320 12.74 -31.37 -2.43
CA VAL A 320 11.74 -31.01 -1.42
C VAL A 320 11.31 -32.31 -0.74
N THR A 321 11.91 -32.64 0.40
CA THR A 321 11.47 -33.79 1.20
C THR A 321 10.14 -33.46 1.87
N LEU A 322 9.04 -33.95 1.30
CA LEU A 322 7.80 -34.14 2.04
C LEU A 322 8.00 -35.29 3.03
N SER A 323 7.64 -35.10 4.29
CA SER A 323 7.62 -36.18 5.28
C SER A 323 6.59 -37.24 4.85
N THR A 324 7.08 -38.28 4.17
CA THR A 324 6.47 -39.59 3.89
C THR A 324 4.96 -39.59 3.62
N ILE A 325 4.59 -39.41 2.36
CA ILE A 325 3.34 -39.94 1.79
C ILE A 325 3.75 -40.83 0.60
N PRO A 326 3.15 -42.02 0.39
CA PRO A 326 3.45 -42.85 -0.77
C PRO A 326 3.18 -42.08 -2.06
N GLU A 327 4.10 -42.15 -3.01
CA GLU A 327 3.96 -41.54 -4.33
C GLU A 327 2.73 -42.13 -5.05
N GLU A 328 1.66 -41.35 -5.18
CA GLU A 328 0.69 -41.56 -6.25
C GLU A 328 1.20 -40.85 -7.51
N HIS A 329 1.45 -41.64 -8.55
CA HIS A 329 1.78 -41.13 -9.88
C HIS A 329 0.61 -40.32 -10.43
N PHE A 330 0.66 -38.99 -10.28
CA PHE A 330 -0.23 -38.07 -10.97
C PHE A 330 0.40 -37.65 -12.29
N THR A 331 -0.24 -38.00 -13.41
CA THR A 331 0.10 -37.46 -14.73
C THR A 331 -0.41 -36.02 -14.82
N PRO A 332 0.46 -35.00 -14.97
CA PRO A 332 0.01 -33.62 -15.04
C PRO A 332 -0.73 -33.37 -16.35
N GLU A 333 -1.99 -32.97 -16.26
CA GLU A 333 -2.68 -32.36 -17.40
C GLU A 333 -2.05 -31.01 -17.74
N PRO A 334 -1.99 -30.63 -19.02
CA PRO A 334 -1.43 -29.35 -19.43
C PRO A 334 -2.25 -28.20 -18.83
N ILE A 335 -1.65 -27.49 -17.89
CA ILE A 335 -2.20 -26.27 -17.30
C ILE A 335 -2.40 -25.26 -18.44
N SER A 336 -3.64 -24.89 -18.71
CA SER A 336 -3.94 -23.78 -19.62
C SER A 336 -3.27 -22.53 -19.07
N LYS A 337 -2.50 -21.82 -19.91
CA LYS A 337 -1.87 -20.55 -19.53
C LYS A 337 -2.94 -19.66 -18.88
N PRO A 338 -2.72 -19.13 -17.67
CA PRO A 338 -3.64 -18.16 -17.09
C PRO A 338 -3.75 -16.99 -18.08
N ASN A 339 -4.97 -16.61 -18.39
CA ASN A 339 -5.24 -15.45 -19.24
C ASN A 339 -4.63 -14.24 -18.51
N PRO A 340 -3.63 -13.56 -19.06
CA PRO A 340 -3.13 -12.35 -18.44
C PRO A 340 -4.31 -11.38 -18.35
N ALA A 341 -4.66 -10.94 -17.14
CA ALA A 341 -5.57 -9.81 -17.02
C ALA A 341 -4.97 -8.67 -17.85
N LEU A 342 -5.67 -8.30 -18.92
CA LEU A 342 -5.16 -7.34 -19.89
C LEU A 342 -5.25 -5.95 -19.25
N PHE A 343 -4.20 -5.54 -18.56
CA PHE A 343 -4.11 -4.18 -18.03
C PHE A 343 -3.78 -3.22 -19.18
N TYR A 344 -4.76 -2.40 -19.59
CA TYR A 344 -4.53 -1.34 -20.58
C TYR A 344 -3.56 -0.26 -20.05
N GLU A 345 -2.76 0.38 -20.90
CA GLU A 345 -1.86 1.48 -20.49
C GLU A 345 -2.64 2.73 -20.06
N GLN A 346 -2.38 3.25 -18.86
CA GLN A 346 -3.06 4.45 -18.32
C GLN A 346 -2.82 5.70 -19.17
N PHE A 347 -1.62 5.81 -19.74
CA PHE A 347 -1.20 6.91 -20.58
C PHE A 347 -0.57 6.34 -21.86
N PRO A 348 -1.38 6.02 -22.89
CA PRO A 348 -0.86 5.45 -24.13
C PRO A 348 0.08 6.44 -24.80
N SER A 349 1.34 6.07 -24.91
CA SER A 349 2.38 6.87 -25.57
C SER A 349 2.42 6.67 -27.09
N LYS A 350 1.76 5.61 -27.58
CA LYS A 350 1.60 5.32 -29.01
C LYS A 350 0.30 5.90 -29.53
N LEU A 351 0.29 7.22 -29.70
CA LEU A 351 -0.66 7.86 -30.59
C LEU A 351 0.08 8.07 -31.92
N PHE A 352 -0.33 7.27 -32.93
CA PHE A 352 0.09 7.28 -34.33
C PHE A 352 1.43 6.60 -34.66
N ASP A 353 1.35 5.37 -35.17
CA ASP A 353 2.09 4.97 -36.38
C ASP A 353 1.15 5.16 -37.58
#